data_AF-J3LWS1-F1
#
_entry.id   AF-J3LWS1-F1
#
_cell.length_a   1.000
_cell.length_b   1.000
_cell.length_c   1.000
_cell.angle_alpha   90.00
_cell.angle_beta   90.00
_cell.angle_gamma   90.00
#
_symmetry.space_group_name_H-M   'P 1'
#
loop_
_entity.id
_entity.type
_entity.pdbx_description
1 polymer ?
#
loop_
_entity_poly.entity_id
_entity_poly.type
_entity_poly.pdbx_seq_one_letter_code
_entity_poly.pdbx_strand_id
1 'polypeptide(L)'
;MCDSVRLRDFPSFIRTTDRDDVLLNFLMHEVERLALPDAVVLNTFDDLERPALDAMRAILPPEKVIEHPAVGVFLTHSGWNSTLESISGGVPMLSWPFFADQQTNCRYKRTEWGVGMEIGGEVRRGELAATIREATEGEKGREMRRRAAEWKEMAARATLPGGPAETNLTRLIDEVLLKRRNNKG
;
A
#
# COMPACT_ATOMS: atom_id res chain seq x y z
N MET A 1 24.23 11.01 11.28
CA MET A 1 23.21 11.65 10.41
C MET A 1 23.77 11.62 9.00
N CYS A 2 22.96 11.27 8.00
CA CYS A 2 23.42 11.12 6.62
C CYS A 2 23.55 12.54 6.01
N ASP A 3 24.78 12.99 5.73
CA ASP A 3 25.08 14.37 5.30
C ASP A 3 24.63 14.72 3.86
N SER A 4 23.74 13.93 3.25
CA SER A 4 23.39 14.04 1.83
C SER A 4 21.91 14.20 1.50
N VAL A 5 20.99 14.19 2.47
CA VAL A 5 19.55 14.31 2.19
C VAL A 5 19.12 15.78 2.19
N ARG A 6 18.56 16.25 1.07
CA ARG A 6 18.05 17.62 0.89
C ARG A 6 16.52 17.62 0.96
N LEU A 7 15.92 18.77 1.26
CA LEU A 7 14.45 18.90 1.34
C LEU A 7 13.72 18.44 0.07
N ARG A 8 14.33 18.65 -1.11
CA ARG A 8 13.76 18.23 -2.40
C ARG A 8 13.65 16.71 -2.56
N ASP A 9 14.43 15.95 -1.79
CA ASP A 9 14.52 14.50 -1.87
C ASP A 9 13.35 13.83 -1.11
N PHE A 10 12.62 14.59 -0.28
CA PHE A 10 11.42 14.11 0.40
C PHE A 10 10.19 14.11 -0.53
N PRO A 11 9.14 13.33 -0.24
CA PRO A 11 7.86 13.41 -0.94
C PRO A 11 7.27 14.82 -0.90
N SER A 12 6.64 15.26 -2.00
CA SER A 12 6.14 16.63 -2.18
C SER A 12 5.22 17.12 -1.07
N PHE A 13 4.45 16.22 -0.45
CA PHE A 13 3.50 16.54 0.61
C PHE A 13 4.16 16.85 1.97
N ILE A 14 5.46 16.59 2.14
CA ILE A 14 6.24 17.00 3.33
C ILE A 14 7.42 17.91 2.98
N ARG A 15 7.48 18.42 1.74
CA ARG A 15 8.47 19.43 1.33
C ARG A 15 8.05 20.81 1.85
N THR A 16 8.12 21.00 3.16
CA THR A 16 7.74 22.24 3.84
C THR A 16 8.83 22.70 4.79
N THR A 17 8.90 24.00 5.05
CA THR A 17 9.71 24.60 6.13
C THR A 17 8.84 25.15 7.24
N ASP A 18 7.52 25.05 7.11
CA ASP A 18 6.57 25.45 8.13
C ASP A 18 6.61 24.41 9.26
N ARG A 19 6.87 24.89 10.49
CA ARG A 19 6.93 24.04 11.69
C ARG A 19 5.54 23.67 12.20
N ASP A 20 4.51 24.39 11.76
CA ASP A 20 3.12 24.12 12.12
C ASP A 20 2.40 23.29 11.04
N ASP A 21 3.14 22.80 10.02
CA ASP A 21 2.58 21.94 8.99
C ASP A 21 2.00 20.66 9.59
N VAL A 22 0.70 20.46 9.36
CA VAL A 22 -0.08 19.39 9.98
C VAL A 22 0.46 18.01 9.59
N LEU A 23 0.87 17.82 8.33
CA LEU A 23 1.30 16.51 7.83
C LEU A 23 2.74 16.19 8.25
N LEU A 24 3.62 17.20 8.26
CA LEU A 24 4.97 17.06 8.82
C LEU A 24 4.90 16.70 10.31
N ASN A 25 4.10 17.42 11.09
CA ASN A 25 3.95 17.18 12.53
C ASN A 25 3.31 15.81 12.82
N PHE A 26 2.32 15.39 12.02
CA PHE A 26 1.76 14.05 12.11
C PHE A 26 2.83 12.97 11.91
N LEU A 27 3.62 13.05 10.83
CA LEU A 27 4.66 12.05 10.55
C LEU A 27 5.75 12.02 11.61
N MET A 28 6.18 13.18 12.12
CA MET A 28 7.16 13.26 13.20
C MET A 28 6.64 12.57 14.47
N HIS A 29 5.39 12.85 14.85
CA HIS A 29 4.75 12.23 16.00
C HIS A 29 4.60 10.70 15.86
N GLU A 30 4.26 10.21 14.66
CA GLU A 30 4.19 8.78 14.41
C GLU A 30 5.57 8.11 14.49
N VAL A 31 6.61 8.74 13.90
CA VAL A 31 7.98 8.21 13.94
C VAL A 31 8.52 8.11 15.36
N GLU A 32 8.25 9.10 16.22
CA GLU A 32 8.67 9.10 17.63
C GLU A 32 8.02 7.98 18.45
N ARG A 33 6.89 7.43 17.98
CA ARG A 33 6.09 6.43 18.71
C ARG A 33 6.21 5.02 18.13
N LEU A 34 6.95 4.84 17.04
CA LEU A 34 7.22 3.53 16.48
C LEU A 34 8.10 2.71 17.43
N ALA A 35 7.52 1.71 18.09
CA ALA A 35 8.28 0.55 18.52
C ALA A 35 8.70 -0.23 17.27
N LEU A 36 9.92 -0.77 17.23
CA LEU A 36 10.41 -1.55 16.09
C LEU A 36 9.37 -2.64 15.76
N PRO A 37 8.78 -2.62 14.55
CA PRO A 37 7.76 -3.59 14.20
C PRO A 37 8.42 -4.95 13.93
N ASP A 38 7.70 -6.04 14.20
CA ASP A 38 8.14 -7.41 13.89
C ASP A 38 8.24 -7.67 12.36
N ALA A 39 7.79 -6.72 11.55
CA ALA A 39 7.67 -6.78 10.10
C ALA A 39 7.64 -5.37 9.49
N VAL A 40 8.44 -5.10 8.45
CA VAL A 40 8.32 -3.87 7.65
C VAL A 40 8.09 -4.22 6.19
N VAL A 41 7.06 -3.62 5.59
CA VAL A 41 6.80 -3.71 4.15
C VAL A 41 7.41 -2.49 3.48
N LEU A 42 8.51 -2.69 2.76
CA LEU A 42 9.23 -1.62 2.07
C LEU A 42 8.82 -1.59 0.60
N ASN A 43 8.18 -0.49 0.21
CA ASN A 43 7.83 -0.21 -1.17
C ASN A 43 9.05 0.36 -1.88
N THR A 44 9.93 -0.53 -2.37
CA THR A 44 11.16 -0.15 -3.07
C THR A 44 11.29 -1.00 -4.34
N PHE A 45 12.12 -0.57 -5.26
CA PHE A 45 12.47 -1.36 -6.42
C PHE A 45 13.90 -1.88 -6.25
N ASP A 46 14.06 -3.19 -5.96
CA ASP A 46 15.35 -3.83 -5.68
C ASP A 46 16.44 -3.44 -6.68
N ASP A 47 16.13 -3.38 -7.97
CA ASP A 47 17.11 -3.06 -9.02
C ASP A 47 17.62 -1.61 -8.96
N LEU A 48 16.84 -0.68 -8.39
CA LEU A 48 17.19 0.74 -8.31
C LEU A 48 17.74 1.13 -6.93
N GLU A 49 17.33 0.44 -5.87
CA GLU A 49 17.51 0.88 -4.48
C GLU A 49 18.26 -0.14 -3.60
N ARG A 50 18.89 -1.14 -4.22
CA ARG A 50 19.69 -2.20 -3.58
C ARG A 50 20.55 -1.75 -2.39
N PRO A 51 21.38 -0.70 -2.49
CA PRO A 51 22.22 -0.29 -1.37
C PRO A 51 21.42 0.20 -0.15
N ALA A 52 20.30 0.88 -0.38
CA ALA A 52 19.42 1.35 0.69
C ALA A 52 18.65 0.17 1.30
N LEU A 53 18.17 -0.74 0.46
CA LEU A 53 17.50 -1.97 0.89
C LEU A 53 18.40 -2.88 1.72
N ASP A 54 19.64 -3.11 1.28
CA ASP A 54 20.58 -3.94 2.02
C ASP A 54 20.90 -3.33 3.39
N ALA A 55 21.03 -2.00 3.46
CA ALA A 55 21.20 -1.28 4.72
C ALA A 55 19.96 -1.39 5.61
N MET A 56 18.75 -1.38 5.04
CA MET A 56 17.49 -1.52 5.78
C MET A 56 17.24 -2.97 6.23
N ARG A 57 17.52 -3.98 5.40
CA ARG A 57 17.46 -5.42 5.75
C ARG A 57 18.38 -5.78 6.90
N ALA A 58 19.50 -5.06 7.07
CA ALA A 58 20.41 -5.25 8.19
C ALA A 58 19.82 -4.81 9.54
N ILE A 59 18.76 -4.01 9.54
CA ILE A 59 18.14 -3.41 10.73
C ILE A 59 16.63 -3.67 10.85
N LEU A 60 15.99 -4.25 9.82
CA LEU A 60 14.56 -4.55 9.77
C LEU A 60 14.28 -6.03 9.47
N PRO A 61 13.21 -6.61 10.03
CA PRO A 61 12.78 -7.98 9.74
C PRO A 61 12.26 -8.18 8.30
N PRO A 62 12.18 -9.43 7.79
CA PRO A 62 12.03 -9.74 6.36
C PRO A 62 10.79 -9.15 5.65
N GLU A 63 10.97 -8.85 4.36
CA GLU A 63 10.11 -7.99 3.51
C GLU A 63 8.83 -8.61 2.95
N LYS A 64 8.53 -9.89 3.21
CA LYS A 64 7.40 -10.61 2.59
C LYS A 64 6.32 -11.07 3.56
N VAL A 65 5.86 -10.15 4.40
CA VAL A 65 4.91 -10.50 5.47
C VAL A 65 3.52 -10.78 4.92
N ILE A 66 3.06 -10.03 3.91
CA ILE A 66 1.69 -10.14 3.38
C ILE A 66 1.43 -11.49 2.69
N GLU A 67 2.44 -12.15 2.11
CA GLU A 67 2.26 -13.45 1.45
C GLU A 67 2.31 -14.65 2.43
N HIS A 68 2.62 -14.41 3.70
CA HIS A 68 2.78 -15.49 4.67
C HIS A 68 1.41 -16.11 5.03
N PRO A 69 1.26 -17.46 5.01
CA PRO A 69 -0.04 -18.12 5.26
C PRO A 69 -0.69 -17.81 6.62
N ALA A 70 0.10 -17.41 7.62
CA ALA A 70 -0.40 -17.01 8.93
C ALA A 70 -1.05 -15.61 8.95
N VAL A 71 -0.91 -14.81 7.90
CA VAL A 71 -1.52 -13.47 7.82
C VAL A 71 -2.98 -13.59 7.38
N GLY A 72 -3.90 -13.31 8.31
CA GLY A 72 -5.34 -13.36 8.07
C GLY A 72 -5.98 -12.03 7.65
N VAL A 73 -5.33 -10.90 7.95
CA VAL A 73 -5.78 -9.54 7.63
C VAL A 73 -4.61 -8.56 7.68
N PHE A 74 -4.64 -7.52 6.85
CA PHE A 74 -3.63 -6.46 6.82
C PHE A 74 -4.21 -5.11 7.28
N LEU A 75 -3.68 -4.56 8.37
CA LEU A 75 -3.99 -3.21 8.81
C LEU A 75 -3.19 -2.19 7.98
N THR A 76 -3.87 -1.28 7.30
CA THR A 76 -3.25 -0.35 6.36
C THR A 76 -3.89 1.03 6.39
N HIS A 77 -3.07 2.07 6.21
CA HIS A 77 -3.52 3.43 5.93
C HIS A 77 -4.19 3.61 4.55
N SER A 78 -4.30 2.55 3.74
CA SER A 78 -4.89 2.60 2.39
C SER A 78 -4.13 3.37 1.31
N GLY A 79 -2.80 3.43 1.43
CA GLY A 79 -1.94 3.77 0.28
C GLY A 79 -2.13 2.79 -0.89
N TRP A 80 -1.93 3.27 -2.12
CA TRP A 80 -2.16 2.48 -3.34
C TRP A 80 -1.25 1.25 -3.43
N ASN A 81 0.04 1.38 -3.12
CA ASN A 81 0.94 0.24 -3.27
C ASN A 81 0.65 -0.88 -2.26
N SER A 82 0.44 -0.54 -0.98
CA SER A 82 -0.01 -1.50 0.03
C SER A 82 -1.34 -2.17 -0.33
N THR A 83 -2.20 -1.45 -1.05
CA THR A 83 -3.44 -2.01 -1.60
C THR A 83 -3.14 -3.09 -2.65
N LEU A 84 -2.23 -2.81 -3.59
CA LEU A 84 -1.81 -3.76 -4.61
C LEU A 84 -1.08 -4.97 -4.02
N GLU A 85 -0.22 -4.79 -3.02
CA GLU A 85 0.45 -5.87 -2.31
C GLU A 85 -0.58 -6.79 -1.64
N SER A 86 -1.56 -6.22 -0.94
CA SER A 86 -2.64 -6.99 -0.29
C SER A 86 -3.50 -7.74 -1.30
N ILE A 87 -3.88 -7.08 -2.41
CA ILE A 87 -4.66 -7.71 -3.49
C ILE A 87 -3.88 -8.86 -4.13
N SER A 88 -2.60 -8.65 -4.44
CA SER A 88 -1.72 -9.66 -5.04
C SER A 88 -1.43 -10.81 -4.06
N GLY A 89 -1.37 -10.51 -2.77
CA GLY A 89 -1.25 -11.49 -1.70
C GLY A 89 -2.52 -12.29 -1.44
N GLY A 90 -3.69 -11.73 -1.80
CA GLY A 90 -5.00 -12.30 -1.48
C GLY A 90 -5.40 -12.08 -0.02
N VAL A 91 -4.92 -11.00 0.59
CA VAL A 91 -5.15 -10.65 1.99
C VAL A 91 -6.18 -9.53 2.09
N PRO A 92 -7.23 -9.66 2.92
CA PRO A 92 -8.19 -8.59 3.15
C PRO A 92 -7.61 -7.48 4.03
N MET A 93 -8.16 -6.28 3.94
CA MET A 93 -7.59 -5.08 4.58
C MET A 93 -8.49 -4.48 5.65
N LEU A 94 -7.91 -4.15 6.80
CA LEU A 94 -8.46 -3.16 7.73
C LEU A 94 -7.85 -1.80 7.40
N SER A 95 -8.70 -0.84 7.04
CA SER A 95 -8.29 0.45 6.50
C SER A 95 -8.44 1.54 7.54
N TRP A 96 -7.39 2.32 7.77
CA TRP A 96 -7.40 3.51 8.62
C TRP A 96 -6.77 4.69 7.88
N PRO A 97 -7.50 5.34 6.96
CA PRO A 97 -6.94 6.37 6.08
C PRO A 97 -6.71 7.71 6.80
N PHE A 98 -5.69 8.46 6.35
CA PHE A 98 -5.32 9.76 6.92
C PHE A 98 -5.28 10.89 5.88
N PHE A 99 -4.57 10.71 4.75
CA PHE A 99 -4.30 11.79 3.80
C PHE A 99 -4.27 11.34 2.33
N ALA A 100 -4.08 12.29 1.41
CA ALA A 100 -4.04 12.07 -0.04
C ALA A 100 -5.31 11.36 -0.57
N ASP A 101 -5.14 10.30 -1.33
CA ASP A 101 -6.19 9.49 -1.96
C ASP A 101 -6.63 8.29 -1.09
N GLN A 102 -6.11 8.17 0.14
CA GLN A 102 -6.32 7.02 1.01
C GLN A 102 -7.80 6.77 1.35
N GLN A 103 -8.58 7.84 1.56
CA GLN A 103 -10.03 7.75 1.83
C GLN A 103 -10.78 7.16 0.63
N THR A 104 -10.38 7.56 -0.59
CA THR A 104 -10.94 7.04 -1.84
C THR A 104 -10.59 5.55 -1.99
N ASN A 105 -9.33 5.19 -1.78
CA ASN A 105 -8.88 3.80 -1.83
C ASN A 105 -9.62 2.93 -0.79
N CYS A 106 -9.79 3.44 0.44
CA CYS A 106 -10.58 2.80 1.49
C CYS A 106 -12.02 2.54 1.04
N ARG A 107 -12.68 3.56 0.45
CA ARG A 107 -14.05 3.45 -0.07
C ARG A 107 -14.17 2.36 -1.13
N TYR A 108 -13.28 2.32 -2.12
CA TYR A 108 -13.30 1.30 -3.19
C TYR A 108 -13.14 -0.12 -2.64
N LYS A 109 -12.21 -0.34 -1.70
CA LYS A 109 -12.02 -1.65 -1.04
C LYS A 109 -13.29 -2.14 -0.37
N ARG A 110 -14.00 -1.22 0.29
CA ARG A 110 -15.22 -1.50 1.03
C ARG A 110 -16.42 -1.76 0.13
N THR A 111 -16.65 -0.94 -0.90
CA THR A 111 -17.91 -0.99 -1.67
C THR A 111 -17.81 -1.70 -2.99
N GLU A 112 -16.72 -1.51 -3.74
CA GLU A 112 -16.61 -2.04 -5.09
C GLU A 112 -15.93 -3.42 -5.10
N TRP A 113 -14.85 -3.55 -4.33
CA TRP A 113 -14.02 -4.75 -4.38
C TRP A 113 -14.43 -5.78 -3.33
N GLY A 114 -14.96 -5.32 -2.18
CA GLY A 114 -15.39 -6.18 -1.08
C GLY A 114 -14.23 -6.83 -0.34
N VAL A 115 -13.05 -6.19 -0.35
CA VAL A 115 -11.80 -6.72 0.25
C VAL A 115 -11.33 -5.91 1.45
N GLY A 116 -12.14 -4.96 1.94
CA GLY A 116 -11.74 -4.17 3.09
C GLY A 116 -12.88 -3.68 3.99
N MET A 117 -12.51 -3.45 5.24
CA MET A 117 -13.31 -2.79 6.28
C MET A 117 -12.57 -1.53 6.75
N GLU A 118 -13.33 -0.53 7.17
CA GLU A 118 -12.79 0.75 7.65
C GLU A 118 -12.82 0.79 9.18
N ILE A 119 -11.72 1.23 9.78
CA ILE A 119 -11.66 1.61 11.18
C ILE A 119 -12.26 3.01 11.27
N GLY A 120 -13.32 3.17 12.08
CA GLY A 120 -13.99 4.45 12.27
C GLY A 120 -13.08 5.52 12.88
N GLY A 121 -13.57 6.76 12.93
CA GLY A 121 -12.77 7.92 13.33
C GLY A 121 -12.17 7.84 14.74
N GLU A 122 -13.01 7.88 15.79
CA GLU A 122 -12.51 7.87 17.16
C GLU A 122 -12.23 6.42 17.62
N VAL A 123 -10.97 6.01 17.59
CA VAL A 123 -10.59 4.63 17.86
C VAL A 123 -10.55 4.35 19.36
N ARG A 124 -11.63 3.74 19.87
CA ARG A 124 -11.68 3.17 21.22
C ARG A 124 -11.18 1.72 21.19
N ARG A 125 -10.35 1.34 22.16
CA ARG A 125 -9.75 -0.01 22.23
C ARG A 125 -10.76 -1.15 22.10
N GLY A 126 -11.95 -1.01 22.71
CA GLY A 126 -13.02 -2.01 22.64
C GLY A 126 -13.60 -2.16 21.23
N GLU A 127 -13.84 -1.04 20.55
CA GLU A 127 -14.36 -1.00 19.18
C GLU A 127 -13.33 -1.54 18.19
N LEU A 128 -12.07 -1.15 18.33
CA LEU A 128 -10.98 -1.69 17.52
C LEU A 128 -10.85 -3.20 17.67
N ALA A 129 -10.89 -3.72 18.91
CA ALA A 129 -10.82 -5.16 19.15
C ALA A 129 -12.00 -5.92 18.53
N ALA A 130 -13.20 -5.33 18.53
CA ALA A 130 -14.37 -5.91 17.87
C ALA A 130 -14.21 -5.92 16.33
N THR A 131 -13.72 -4.82 15.75
CA THR A 131 -13.45 -4.72 14.31
C THR A 131 -12.36 -5.72 13.87
N ILE A 132 -11.28 -5.87 14.64
CA ILE A 132 -10.24 -6.88 14.37
C ILE A 132 -10.85 -8.29 14.40
N ARG A 133 -11.61 -8.63 15.44
CA ARG A 133 -12.28 -9.94 15.55
C ARG A 133 -13.23 -10.20 14.38
N GLU A 134 -14.01 -9.21 13.95
CA GLU A 134 -14.91 -9.37 12.81
C GLU A 134 -14.14 -9.62 11.50
N ALA A 135 -12.99 -8.95 11.31
CA ALA A 135 -12.16 -9.15 10.12
C ALA A 135 -11.40 -10.49 10.14
N THR A 136 -10.99 -10.99 11.31
CA THR A 136 -10.26 -12.26 11.43
C THR A 136 -11.21 -13.47 11.47
N GLU A 137 -12.26 -13.42 12.28
CA GLU A 137 -13.10 -14.57 12.63
C GLU A 137 -14.56 -14.41 12.19
N GLY A 138 -15.00 -13.18 11.93
CA GLY A 138 -16.38 -12.86 11.58
C GLY A 138 -16.81 -13.28 10.19
N GLU A 139 -18.12 -13.14 9.92
CA GLU A 139 -18.70 -13.45 8.61
C GLU A 139 -18.19 -12.49 7.53
N LYS A 140 -18.08 -11.19 7.85
CA LYS A 140 -17.51 -10.21 6.92
C LYS A 140 -16.05 -10.53 6.61
N GLY A 141 -15.28 -10.94 7.62
CA GLY A 141 -13.90 -11.40 7.45
C GLY A 141 -13.77 -12.58 6.49
N ARG A 142 -14.65 -13.58 6.62
CA ARG A 142 -14.70 -14.74 5.71
C ARG A 142 -15.03 -14.33 4.27
N GLU A 143 -16.03 -13.46 4.09
CA GLU A 143 -16.39 -12.97 2.76
C GLU A 143 -15.27 -12.13 2.13
N MET A 144 -14.64 -11.24 2.91
CA MET A 144 -13.50 -10.46 2.41
C MET A 144 -12.33 -11.35 1.98
N ARG A 145 -12.03 -12.44 2.70
CA ARG A 145 -10.99 -13.40 2.29
C ARG A 145 -11.33 -14.08 0.97
N ARG A 146 -12.59 -14.50 0.80
CA ARG A 146 -13.08 -15.10 -0.45
C ARG A 146 -12.89 -14.12 -1.62
N ARG A 147 -13.32 -12.87 -1.44
CA ARG A 147 -13.14 -11.79 -2.43
C ARG A 147 -11.66 -11.50 -2.71
N ALA A 148 -10.83 -11.45 -1.67
CA ALA A 148 -9.40 -11.20 -1.82
C ALA A 148 -8.71 -12.30 -2.65
N ALA A 149 -9.12 -13.56 -2.48
CA ALA A 149 -8.65 -14.67 -3.32
C ALA A 149 -9.04 -14.50 -4.80
N GLU A 150 -10.29 -14.10 -5.09
CA GLU A 150 -10.74 -13.81 -6.46
C GLU A 150 -9.93 -12.67 -7.09
N TRP A 151 -9.69 -11.60 -6.33
CA TRP A 151 -8.88 -10.46 -6.77
C TRP A 151 -7.42 -10.84 -7.01
N LYS A 152 -6.83 -11.70 -6.17
CA LYS A 152 -5.49 -12.25 -6.37
C LYS A 152 -5.38 -12.99 -7.70
N GLU A 153 -6.33 -13.86 -8.00
CA GLU A 153 -6.34 -14.58 -9.28
C GLU A 153 -6.51 -13.62 -10.47
N MET A 154 -7.36 -12.61 -10.35
CA MET A 154 -7.52 -11.58 -11.38
C MET A 154 -6.23 -10.78 -11.60
N ALA A 155 -5.55 -10.37 -10.53
CA ALA A 155 -4.29 -9.64 -10.59
C ALA A 155 -3.18 -10.49 -11.23
N ALA A 156 -3.09 -11.77 -10.87
CA ALA A 156 -2.17 -12.71 -11.50
C ALA A 156 -2.46 -12.84 -13.00
N ARG A 157 -3.72 -13.09 -13.40
CA ARG A 157 -4.11 -13.17 -14.82
C ARG A 157 -3.82 -11.88 -15.60
N ALA A 158 -4.02 -10.72 -14.97
CA ALA A 158 -3.78 -9.43 -15.59
C ALA A 158 -2.30 -9.20 -15.95
N THR A 159 -1.39 -9.79 -15.16
CA THR A 159 0.06 -9.56 -15.21
C THR A 159 0.85 -10.68 -15.88
N LEU A 160 0.19 -11.77 -16.31
CA LEU A 160 0.81 -12.80 -17.13
C LEU A 160 1.32 -12.23 -18.47
N PRO A 161 2.37 -12.82 -19.07
CA PRO A 161 2.79 -12.47 -20.43
C PRO A 161 1.63 -12.57 -21.43
N GLY A 162 1.45 -11.52 -22.24
CA GLY A 162 0.30 -11.35 -23.14
C GLY A 162 -1.01 -10.98 -22.44
N GLY A 163 -0.98 -10.73 -21.14
CA GLY A 163 -2.13 -10.36 -20.34
C GLY A 163 -2.62 -8.93 -20.57
N PRO A 164 -3.78 -8.56 -19.98
CA PRO A 164 -4.36 -7.24 -20.09
C PRO A 164 -3.42 -6.08 -19.71
N ALA A 165 -2.57 -6.24 -18.67
CA ALA A 165 -1.68 -5.17 -18.24
C ALA A 165 -0.60 -4.87 -19.29
N GLU A 166 0.05 -5.90 -19.82
CA GLU A 166 1.05 -5.77 -20.88
C GLU A 166 0.42 -5.25 -22.18
N THR A 167 -0.75 -5.78 -22.55
CA THR A 167 -1.49 -5.33 -23.75
C THR A 167 -1.83 -3.85 -23.67
N ASN A 168 -2.36 -3.39 -22.53
CA ASN A 168 -2.70 -1.99 -22.33
C ASN A 168 -1.47 -1.09 -22.31
N LEU A 169 -0.37 -1.53 -21.67
CA LEU A 169 0.87 -0.78 -21.66
C LEU A 169 1.49 -0.66 -23.05
N THR A 170 1.52 -1.75 -23.81
CA THR A 170 2.00 -1.78 -25.20
C THR A 170 1.18 -0.82 -26.06
N ARG A 171 -0.15 -0.87 -25.94
CA ARG A 171 -1.06 0.04 -26.64
C ARG A 171 -0.80 1.51 -26.30
N LEU A 172 -0.54 1.83 -25.03
CA LEU A 172 -0.19 3.20 -24.61
C LEU A 172 1.12 3.66 -25.27
N ILE A 173 2.15 2.80 -25.28
CA ILE A 173 3.43 3.09 -25.91
C ILE A 173 3.25 3.36 -27.40
N ASP A 174 2.52 2.48 -28.08
CA ASP A 174 2.31 2.57 -29.52
C ASP A 174 1.51 3.82 -29.90
N GLU A 175 0.37 4.06 -29.23
CA GLU A 175 -0.57 5.13 -29.60
C GLU A 175 -0.11 6.52 -29.15
N VAL A 176 0.60 6.63 -28.02
CA VAL A 176 0.96 7.93 -27.43
C VAL A 176 2.42 8.28 -27.69
N LEU A 177 3.34 7.34 -27.43
CA LEU A 177 4.78 7.63 -27.44
C LEU A 177 5.36 7.46 -28.85
N LEU A 178 5.02 6.38 -29.55
CA LEU A 178 5.58 6.07 -30.87
C LEU A 178 4.83 6.77 -32.01
N LYS A 179 3.50 6.84 -31.97
CA LYS A 179 2.70 7.55 -32.98
C LYS A 179 3.03 9.04 -33.08
N ARG A 180 3.37 9.70 -31.96
CA ARG A 180 3.84 11.09 -31.94
C ARG A 180 5.21 11.28 -32.60
N ARG A 181 6.05 10.25 -32.64
CA ARG A 181 7.37 10.29 -33.31
C ARG A 181 7.23 10.23 -34.83
N ASN A 182 6.23 9.51 -35.33
CA ASN A 182 5.99 9.34 -36.78
C ASN A 182 5.16 10.49 -37.40
N ASN A 183 4.51 11.33 -36.60
CA ASN A 183 3.74 12.50 -37.05
C ASN A 183 4.51 13.84 -37.00
N LYS A 184 5.85 13.82 -36.83
CA LYS A 184 6.73 15.00 -36.91
C LYS A 184 7.58 15.03 -38.21
N GLY A 185 7.03 14.49 -39.30
CA GLY A 185 7.57 14.65 -40.66
C GLY A 185 6.92 15.82 -41.36
#